data_AF-A0A8J6AXU1-F1
#
_entry.id   AF-A0A8J6AXU1-F1
#
_cell.length_a   1.000
_cell.length_b   1.000
_cell.length_c   1.000
_cell.angle_alpha   90.00
_cell.angle_beta   90.00
_cell.angle_gamma   90.00
#
_symmetry.space_group_name_H-M   'P 1'
#
loop_
_entity.id
_entity.type
_entity.pdbx_description
1 polymer ?
#
loop_
_entity_poly.entity_id
_entity_poly.type
_entity_poly.pdbx_seq_one_letter_code
_entity_poly.pdbx_strand_id
1 'polypeptide(L)'
;MNRLVFDPIYREIANFLYKYANIDDCEIEAKLGILRWKKTEMTGLIKGEWEELHDIEPSTPLPRFLNETTSDESIISDTRCYFDTSIDLSDFKTLNGILLLLSNQLETGKLADFTNKIELVPPREIVDSFYEDPDGTDHIRVSRITELGPPDQNQLQSTSFETMRKVRIDSLTVSMPHFKYDLRISASIEEECFSPDQKAKVVEKRHKERYSYRDGDVVWDLSLVKDWVPETRDKTVAEHWDDPHYEVEMEITDRQPLVERRAAVLRALAVHEDPVPGVEAMQGVVDPLFARLRALVCLTSGRHVL
;
A
#
# COMPACT_ATOMS: atom_id res chain seq x y z
N MET A 1 -20.29 6.41 32.32
CA MET A 1 -19.42 6.81 31.19
C MET A 1 -19.40 5.63 30.23
N ASN A 2 -19.83 5.82 28.98
CA ASN A 2 -19.68 4.80 27.95
C ASN A 2 -18.21 4.81 27.53
N ARG A 3 -17.43 3.80 27.95
CA ARG A 3 -16.07 3.59 27.42
C ARG A 3 -16.23 3.14 25.97
N LEU A 4 -15.57 3.84 25.06
CA LEU A 4 -15.49 3.40 23.67
C LEU A 4 -14.62 2.14 23.66
N VAL A 5 -15.21 1.00 23.30
CA VAL A 5 -14.45 -0.23 23.07
C VAL A 5 -13.82 -0.08 21.70
N PHE A 6 -12.50 -0.04 21.67
CA PHE A 6 -11.75 0.10 20.43
C PHE A 6 -11.68 -1.24 19.70
N ASP A 7 -11.82 -1.19 18.38
CA ASP A 7 -11.59 -2.35 17.54
C ASP A 7 -10.12 -2.81 17.71
N PRO A 8 -9.87 -4.08 18.07
CA PRO A 8 -8.51 -4.61 18.17
C PRO A 8 -7.67 -4.39 16.91
N ILE A 9 -8.28 -4.39 15.73
CA ILE A 9 -7.57 -4.20 14.45
C ILE A 9 -7.06 -2.76 14.33
N TYR A 10 -7.90 -1.78 14.69
CA TYR A 10 -7.47 -0.39 14.73
C TYR A 10 -6.29 -0.22 15.69
N ARG A 11 -6.26 -0.95 16.80
CA ARG A 11 -5.16 -0.85 17.77
C ARG A 11 -3.87 -1.36 17.17
N GLU A 12 -3.90 -2.52 16.51
CA GLU A 12 -2.69 -3.08 15.91
C GLU A 12 -2.14 -2.22 14.78
N ILE A 13 -3.02 -1.64 13.97
CA ILE A 13 -2.56 -0.77 12.90
C ILE A 13 -2.04 0.55 13.46
N ALA A 14 -2.69 1.13 14.47
CA ALA A 14 -2.16 2.30 15.16
C ALA A 14 -0.77 2.04 15.76
N ASN A 15 -0.59 0.88 16.41
CA ASN A 15 0.69 0.45 16.94
C ASN A 15 1.74 0.33 15.84
N PHE A 16 1.39 -0.26 14.69
CA PHE A 16 2.25 -0.36 13.53
C PHE A 16 2.68 1.03 13.01
N LEU A 17 1.72 1.92 12.77
CA LEU A 17 1.99 3.26 12.27
C LEU A 17 2.89 4.06 13.23
N TYR A 18 2.59 4.03 14.53
CA TYR A 18 3.39 4.77 15.53
C TYR A 18 4.81 4.22 15.71
N LYS A 19 5.00 2.91 15.51
CA LYS A 19 6.33 2.30 15.53
C LYS A 19 7.24 2.92 14.47
N TYR A 20 6.70 3.24 13.29
CA TYR A 20 7.46 3.69 12.11
C TYR A 20 7.36 5.19 11.80
N ALA A 21 6.43 5.91 12.42
CA ALA A 21 6.17 7.33 12.12
C ALA A 21 7.39 8.27 12.32
N ASN A 22 8.32 7.93 13.22
CA ASN A 22 9.47 8.77 13.57
C ASN A 22 10.82 8.20 13.08
N ILE A 23 10.80 7.37 12.03
CA ILE A 23 12.02 6.90 11.38
C ILE A 23 12.28 7.75 10.15
N ASP A 24 13.46 8.34 10.04
CA ASP A 24 13.83 9.13 8.86
C ASP A 24 13.78 8.26 7.60
N ASP A 25 13.40 8.87 6.46
CA ASP A 25 13.29 8.21 5.16
C ASP A 25 12.37 6.98 5.10
N CYS A 26 11.54 6.79 6.13
CA CYS A 26 10.55 5.71 6.15
C CYS A 26 9.29 6.12 5.40
N GLU A 27 9.03 5.42 4.30
CA GLU A 27 7.75 5.39 3.61
C GLU A 27 6.80 4.44 4.36
N ILE A 28 5.55 4.86 4.55
CA ILE A 28 4.47 4.01 5.04
C ILE A 28 3.37 4.00 3.98
N GLU A 29 3.15 2.83 3.39
CA GLU A 29 2.18 2.60 2.33
C GLU A 29 1.20 1.48 2.70
N ALA A 30 -0.04 1.56 2.23
CA ALA A 30 -1.03 0.50 2.33
C ALA A 30 -1.49 0.10 0.93
N LYS A 31 -1.46 -1.20 0.61
CA LYS A 31 -1.86 -1.74 -0.70
C LYS A 31 -3.07 -2.63 -0.58
N LEU A 32 -3.98 -2.50 -1.53
CA LEU A 32 -5.00 -3.52 -1.77
C LEU A 32 -4.38 -4.71 -2.50
N GLY A 33 -4.95 -5.88 -2.27
CA GLY A 33 -4.48 -7.11 -2.88
C GLY A 33 -5.23 -8.33 -2.39
N ILE A 34 -4.72 -9.51 -2.69
CA ILE A 34 -5.28 -10.79 -2.24
C ILE A 34 -4.21 -11.53 -1.45
N LEU A 35 -4.56 -11.92 -0.23
CA LEU A 35 -3.75 -12.81 0.58
C LEU A 35 -3.90 -14.24 0.06
N ARG A 36 -2.81 -14.78 -0.48
CA ARG A 36 -2.75 -16.14 -1.01
C ARG A 36 -2.01 -17.07 -0.07
N TRP A 37 -2.49 -18.30 0.00
CA TRP A 37 -1.95 -19.35 0.84
C TRP A 37 -1.35 -20.47 0.00
N LYS A 38 -0.18 -20.98 0.42
CA LYS A 38 0.44 -22.13 -0.23
C LYS A 38 -0.24 -23.40 0.24
N LYS A 39 -0.86 -24.13 -0.68
CA LYS A 39 -1.53 -25.38 -0.34
C LYS A 39 -0.52 -26.39 0.23
N THR A 40 -0.77 -26.85 1.45
CA THR A 40 -0.05 -27.97 2.06
C THR A 40 -0.96 -29.18 1.98
N GLU A 41 -0.59 -30.22 1.23
CA GLU A 41 -1.36 -31.48 1.28
C GLU A 41 -1.22 -32.11 2.67
N MET A 42 -2.25 -32.82 3.14
CA MET A 42 -2.25 -33.60 4.40
C MET A 42 -1.10 -34.62 4.50
N THR A 43 -0.38 -34.88 3.41
CA THR A 43 0.79 -35.78 3.33
C THR A 43 2.13 -35.08 3.59
N GLY A 44 2.16 -33.76 3.81
CA GLY A 44 3.38 -32.98 4.05
C GLY A 44 4.14 -32.59 2.77
N LEU A 45 3.63 -32.92 1.59
CA LEU A 45 4.15 -32.46 0.31
C LEU A 45 3.50 -31.12 -0.08
N ILE A 46 4.35 -30.11 -0.27
CA ILE A 46 3.95 -28.78 -0.72
C ILE A 46 3.84 -28.83 -2.25
N LYS A 47 2.63 -28.83 -2.81
CA LYS A 47 2.44 -28.51 -4.24
C LYS A 47 2.58 -26.99 -4.43
N GLY A 48 3.13 -26.57 -5.57
CA GLY A 48 3.34 -25.16 -5.90
C GLY A 48 2.06 -24.39 -6.25
N GLU A 49 0.89 -24.87 -5.84
CA GLU A 49 -0.41 -24.25 -6.14
C GLU A 49 -0.80 -23.32 -4.98
N TRP A 50 -1.25 -22.12 -5.34
CA TRP A 50 -1.68 -21.09 -4.41
C TRP A 50 -3.20 -20.97 -4.45
N GLU A 51 -3.83 -20.92 -3.28
CA GLU A 51 -5.28 -20.74 -3.13
C GLU A 51 -5.57 -19.39 -2.44
N GLU A 52 -6.72 -18.81 -2.74
CA GLU A 52 -7.19 -17.60 -2.07
C GLU A 52 -7.68 -17.96 -0.66
N LEU A 53 -7.35 -17.12 0.32
CA LEU A 53 -7.71 -17.39 1.73
C LEU A 53 -9.22 -17.55 1.93
N HIS A 54 -10.03 -16.84 1.14
CA HIS A 54 -11.49 -16.87 1.21
C HIS A 54 -12.11 -18.22 0.81
N ASP A 55 -11.35 -19.08 0.10
CA ASP A 55 -11.82 -20.39 -0.36
C ASP A 55 -11.45 -21.54 0.60
N ILE A 56 -10.71 -21.24 1.67
CA ILE A 56 -10.25 -22.26 2.62
C ILE A 56 -11.41 -22.69 3.53
N GLU A 57 -11.61 -24.01 3.67
CA GLU A 57 -12.63 -24.55 4.59
C GLU A 57 -12.40 -24.02 6.01
N PRO A 58 -13.47 -23.61 6.75
CA PRO A 58 -13.35 -23.07 8.11
C PRO A 58 -12.66 -23.99 9.13
N SER A 59 -12.55 -25.28 8.81
CA SER A 59 -11.91 -26.32 9.62
C SER A 59 -10.37 -26.31 9.51
N THR A 60 -9.82 -25.62 8.51
CA THR A 60 -8.38 -25.56 8.28
C THR A 60 -7.74 -24.63 9.31
N PRO A 61 -6.73 -25.08 10.08
CA PRO A 61 -6.00 -24.20 10.97
C PRO A 61 -5.23 -23.17 10.14
N LEU A 62 -5.82 -21.99 9.98
CA LEU A 62 -5.18 -20.85 9.35
C LEU A 62 -4.06 -20.33 10.26
N PRO A 63 -2.94 -19.83 9.70
CA PRO A 63 -2.15 -18.86 10.44
C PRO A 63 -3.07 -17.72 10.85
N ARG A 64 -2.94 -17.31 12.10
CA ARG A 64 -3.66 -16.19 12.69
C ARG A 64 -3.28 -14.88 11.97
N PHE A 65 -4.22 -14.36 11.19
CA PHE A 65 -4.18 -13.01 10.64
C PHE A 65 -4.98 -12.08 11.56
N LEU A 66 -4.78 -10.76 11.46
CA LEU A 66 -5.83 -9.84 11.90
C LEU A 66 -7.02 -10.04 10.96
N ASN A 67 -8.00 -10.76 11.46
CA ASN A 67 -9.27 -10.98 10.80
C ASN A 67 -10.28 -10.02 11.46
N GLU A 68 -11.07 -9.31 10.65
CA GLU A 68 -12.19 -8.45 11.07
C GLU A 68 -13.09 -9.06 12.16
N THR A 69 -13.09 -10.39 12.29
CA THR A 69 -13.96 -11.13 13.21
C THR A 69 -13.28 -11.64 14.48
N THR A 70 -11.94 -11.62 14.63
CA THR A 70 -11.28 -12.24 15.79
C THR A 70 -10.20 -11.37 16.41
N SER A 71 -10.33 -11.10 17.72
CA SER A 71 -9.43 -10.30 18.55
C SER A 71 -8.12 -11.01 18.94
N ASP A 72 -7.74 -12.08 18.24
CA ASP A 72 -6.63 -12.94 18.66
C ASP A 72 -5.30 -12.40 18.10
N GLU A 73 -4.59 -11.65 18.96
CA GLU A 73 -3.29 -11.03 18.70
C GLU A 73 -2.20 -12.10 18.51
N SER A 74 -1.83 -12.39 17.26
CA SER A 74 -0.49 -12.90 16.97
C SER A 74 -0.08 -12.53 15.55
N ILE A 75 0.96 -11.70 15.46
CA ILE A 75 1.62 -11.32 14.21
C ILE A 75 2.33 -12.55 13.65
N ILE A 76 2.11 -12.86 12.38
CA ILE A 76 2.68 -14.05 11.73
C ILE A 76 3.59 -13.65 10.56
N SER A 77 4.84 -14.13 10.62
CA SER A 77 5.80 -14.17 9.52
C SER A 77 5.84 -15.57 8.87
N ASP A 78 4.69 -16.06 8.41
CA ASP A 78 4.60 -17.40 7.84
C ASP A 78 4.97 -17.38 6.36
N THR A 79 6.06 -18.10 6.02
CA THR A 79 6.55 -18.33 4.65
C THR A 79 5.53 -19.03 3.73
N ARG A 80 4.38 -19.47 4.26
CA ARG A 80 3.29 -20.10 3.51
C ARG A 80 2.28 -19.10 2.96
N CYS A 81 2.40 -17.82 3.26
CA CYS A 81 1.58 -16.75 2.67
C CYS A 81 2.35 -15.94 1.65
N TYR A 82 1.67 -15.44 0.62
CA TYR A 82 2.12 -14.25 -0.09
C TYR A 82 0.96 -13.30 -0.33
N PHE A 83 1.26 -12.01 -0.48
CA PHE A 83 0.26 -10.98 -0.76
C PHE A 83 0.44 -10.50 -2.19
N ASP A 84 -0.56 -10.78 -3.02
CA ASP A 84 -0.67 -10.39 -4.43
C ASP A 84 -1.25 -8.98 -4.50
N THR A 85 -0.48 -8.00 -4.99
CA THR A 85 -0.91 -6.58 -5.05
C THR A 85 -1.86 -6.28 -6.21
N SER A 86 -2.13 -7.28 -7.05
CA SER A 86 -2.94 -7.11 -8.25
C SER A 86 -4.43 -7.02 -7.90
N ILE A 87 -5.13 -6.09 -8.54
CA ILE A 87 -6.60 -5.98 -8.51
C ILE A 87 -7.19 -6.10 -9.92
N ASP A 88 -8.50 -6.31 -10.02
CA ASP A 88 -9.18 -6.40 -11.30
C ASP A 88 -9.26 -5.04 -12.03
N LEU A 89 -9.10 -5.06 -13.36
CA LEU A 89 -9.25 -3.88 -14.22
C LEU A 89 -10.58 -3.14 -14.02
N SER A 90 -11.66 -3.89 -13.80
CA SER A 90 -12.99 -3.30 -13.57
C SER A 90 -13.01 -2.46 -12.29
N ASP A 91 -12.40 -2.96 -11.23
CA ASP A 91 -12.36 -2.29 -9.93
C ASP A 91 -11.38 -1.11 -9.97
N PHE A 92 -10.23 -1.29 -10.63
CA PHE A 92 -9.28 -0.21 -10.91
C PHE A 92 -9.95 0.98 -11.63
N LYS A 93 -10.68 0.72 -12.71
CA LYS A 93 -11.42 1.76 -13.45
C LYS A 93 -12.51 2.43 -12.60
N THR A 94 -13.19 1.64 -11.77
CA THR A 94 -14.26 2.13 -10.91
C THR A 94 -13.70 3.06 -9.84
N LEU A 95 -12.62 2.67 -9.16
CA LEU A 95 -11.91 3.48 -8.18
C LEU A 95 -11.37 4.78 -8.80
N ASN A 96 -10.70 4.68 -9.95
CA ASN A 96 -10.20 5.85 -10.67
C ASN A 96 -11.32 6.83 -11.03
N GLY A 97 -12.46 6.31 -11.51
CA GLY A 97 -13.64 7.12 -11.83
C GLY A 97 -14.23 7.84 -10.62
N ILE A 98 -14.27 7.19 -9.45
CA ILE A 98 -14.75 7.79 -8.21
C ILE A 98 -13.79 8.90 -7.74
N LEU A 99 -12.48 8.64 -7.69
CA LEU A 99 -11.49 9.63 -7.26
C LEU A 99 -11.47 10.85 -8.20
N LEU A 100 -11.56 10.62 -9.51
CA LEU A 100 -11.68 11.69 -10.49
C LEU A 100 -12.97 12.50 -10.32
N LEU A 101 -14.10 11.83 -10.05
CA LEU A 101 -15.37 12.51 -9.78
C LEU A 101 -15.27 13.39 -8.52
N LEU A 102 -14.69 12.86 -7.44
CA LEU A 102 -14.51 13.61 -6.19
C LEU A 102 -13.60 14.83 -6.40
N SER A 103 -12.47 14.66 -7.10
CA SER A 103 -11.57 15.75 -7.47
C SER A 103 -12.31 16.85 -8.23
N ASN A 104 -13.12 16.50 -9.24
CA ASN A 104 -13.86 17.47 -10.06
C ASN A 104 -15.04 18.14 -9.32
N GLN A 105 -15.74 17.43 -8.44
CA GLN A 105 -16.91 17.99 -7.73
C GLN A 105 -16.53 19.04 -6.69
N LEU A 106 -15.32 18.94 -6.12
CA LEU A 106 -14.76 19.94 -5.23
C LEU A 106 -14.39 21.24 -5.95
N GLU A 107 -13.89 21.15 -7.19
CA GLU A 107 -13.60 22.33 -8.01
C GLU A 107 -14.87 23.10 -8.40
N THR A 108 -15.98 22.39 -8.63
CA THR A 108 -17.26 23.00 -9.03
C THR A 108 -18.11 23.51 -7.86
N GLY A 109 -17.66 23.35 -6.61
CA GLY A 109 -18.37 23.80 -5.42
C GLY A 109 -19.66 23.03 -5.11
N LYS A 110 -19.90 21.88 -5.77
CA LYS A 110 -21.10 21.05 -5.56
C LYS A 110 -21.10 20.28 -4.24
N LEU A 111 -19.92 20.14 -3.63
CA LEU A 111 -19.69 19.49 -2.34
C LEU A 111 -19.11 20.50 -1.33
N ALA A 112 -19.80 21.63 -1.12
CA ALA A 112 -19.31 22.71 -0.26
C ALA A 112 -19.07 22.29 1.21
N ASP A 113 -19.76 21.24 1.67
CA ASP A 113 -19.61 20.68 3.02
C ASP A 113 -18.47 19.65 3.13
N PHE A 114 -17.87 19.25 2.01
CA PHE A 114 -16.76 18.30 2.00
C PHE A 114 -15.47 19.08 2.24
N THR A 115 -14.98 19.01 3.47
CA THR A 115 -13.90 19.86 3.98
C THR A 115 -12.54 19.53 3.39
N ASN A 116 -12.33 18.28 2.96
CA ASN A 116 -11.07 17.85 2.37
C ASN A 116 -11.15 17.88 0.85
N LYS A 117 -10.27 18.67 0.23
CA LYS A 117 -10.11 18.68 -1.22
C LYS A 117 -9.22 17.51 -1.64
N ILE A 118 -9.76 16.59 -2.42
CA ILE A 118 -8.99 15.62 -3.18
C ILE A 118 -8.46 16.34 -4.42
N GLU A 119 -7.14 16.39 -4.56
CA GLU A 119 -6.44 17.01 -5.68
C GLU A 119 -5.90 15.92 -6.61
N LEU A 120 -6.21 16.02 -7.91
CA LEU A 120 -5.56 15.20 -8.93
C LEU A 120 -4.11 15.70 -9.12
N VAL A 121 -3.15 14.81 -8.86
CA VAL A 121 -1.74 15.04 -9.20
C VAL A 121 -1.55 14.70 -10.69
N PRO A 122 -0.72 15.46 -11.44
CA PRO A 122 -0.45 15.18 -12.85
C PRO A 122 -0.10 13.71 -13.08
N PRO A 123 -0.73 13.01 -14.05
CA PRO A 123 -0.43 11.62 -14.35
C PRO A 123 1.04 11.44 -14.69
N ARG A 124 1.61 10.31 -14.29
CA ARG A 124 3.03 10.01 -14.47
C ARG A 124 3.23 8.73 -15.24
N GLU A 125 4.20 8.74 -16.14
CA GLU A 125 4.81 7.53 -16.67
C GLU A 125 6.13 7.31 -15.95
N ILE A 126 6.28 6.16 -15.30
CA ILE A 126 7.46 5.82 -14.50
C ILE A 126 8.11 4.58 -15.10
N VAL A 127 9.40 4.65 -15.40
CA VAL A 127 10.20 3.48 -15.75
C VAL A 127 11.19 3.23 -14.62
N ASP A 128 10.91 2.20 -13.83
CA ASP A 128 11.80 1.71 -12.79
C ASP A 128 12.79 0.72 -13.41
N SER A 129 14.08 0.94 -13.17
CA SER A 129 15.15 -0.01 -13.51
C SER A 129 15.86 -0.42 -12.24
N PHE A 130 15.95 -1.73 -12.00
CA PHE A 130 16.56 -2.29 -10.81
C PHE A 130 17.93 -2.87 -11.14
N TYR A 131 18.89 -2.57 -10.28
CA TYR A 131 20.29 -3.00 -10.39
C TYR A 131 20.67 -3.77 -9.14
N GLU A 132 21.53 -4.78 -9.29
CA GLU A 132 22.12 -5.45 -8.13
C GLU A 132 22.92 -4.44 -7.30
N ASP A 133 22.66 -4.42 -6.00
CA ASP A 133 23.47 -3.67 -5.05
C ASP A 133 24.85 -4.35 -4.93
N PRO A 134 25.97 -3.61 -5.05
CA PRO A 134 27.31 -4.17 -4.82
C PRO A 134 27.48 -4.85 -3.46
N ASP A 135 26.72 -4.40 -2.45
CA ASP A 135 26.73 -4.97 -1.10
C ASP A 135 25.89 -6.25 -0.98
N GLY A 136 25.11 -6.59 -2.03
CA GLY A 136 24.32 -7.82 -2.13
C GLY A 136 23.09 -7.89 -1.22
N THR A 137 22.69 -6.77 -0.61
CA THR A 137 21.60 -6.72 0.37
C THR A 137 20.22 -6.52 -0.24
N ASP A 138 20.11 -5.76 -1.33
CA ASP A 138 18.86 -5.46 -2.03
C ASP A 138 19.14 -5.00 -3.48
N HIS A 139 18.17 -4.33 -4.12
CA HIS A 139 18.34 -3.68 -5.41
C HIS A 139 18.43 -2.16 -5.26
N ILE A 140 19.22 -1.53 -6.13
CA ILE A 140 19.18 -0.09 -6.38
C ILE A 140 18.10 0.17 -7.44
N ARG A 141 17.08 0.98 -7.11
CA ARG A 141 16.04 1.41 -8.04
C ARG A 141 16.43 2.75 -8.65
N VAL A 142 16.49 2.81 -9.97
CA VAL A 142 16.58 4.06 -10.75
C VAL A 142 15.25 4.28 -11.44
N SER A 143 14.53 5.31 -11.04
CA SER A 143 13.22 5.68 -11.58
C SER A 143 13.37 6.85 -12.55
N ARG A 144 12.97 6.66 -13.81
CA ARG A 144 12.77 7.76 -14.75
C ARG A 144 11.29 8.14 -14.73
N ILE A 145 11.00 9.35 -14.27
CA ILE A 145 9.64 9.84 -14.07
C ILE A 145 9.34 10.89 -15.13
N THR A 146 8.28 10.68 -15.90
CA THR A 146 7.79 11.61 -16.91
C THR A 146 6.43 12.11 -16.48
N GLU A 147 6.31 13.41 -16.21
CA GLU A 147 5.01 14.03 -15.92
C GLU A 147 4.28 14.33 -17.23
N LEU A 148 3.07 13.80 -17.35
CA LEU A 148 2.21 13.97 -18.50
C LEU A 148 1.39 15.25 -18.31
N GLY A 149 1.45 16.15 -19.30
CA GLY A 149 0.55 17.29 -19.36
C GLY A 149 -0.90 16.85 -19.56
N PRO A 150 -1.85 17.79 -19.47
CA PRO A 150 -3.26 17.48 -19.68
C PRO A 150 -3.49 16.93 -21.10
N PRO A 151 -4.49 16.03 -21.29
CA PRO A 151 -4.65 15.25 -22.53
C PRO A 151 -4.84 16.11 -23.79
N ASP A 152 -5.29 17.34 -23.61
CA ASP A 152 -5.56 18.32 -24.66
C ASP A 152 -4.30 19.03 -25.17
N GLN A 153 -3.17 18.94 -24.46
CA GLN A 153 -1.95 19.66 -24.82
C GLN A 153 -0.83 18.79 -25.39
N ASN A 154 -0.92 17.45 -25.30
CA ASN A 154 0.08 16.50 -25.84
C ASN A 154 1.54 16.91 -25.54
N GLN A 155 1.77 17.56 -24.40
CA GLN A 155 3.06 18.12 -24.03
C GLN A 155 3.62 17.35 -22.84
N LEU A 156 4.82 16.80 -23.03
CA LEU A 156 5.70 16.37 -21.95
C LEU A 156 5.96 17.59 -21.07
N GLN A 157 5.59 17.50 -19.80
CA GLN A 157 5.74 18.63 -18.88
C GLN A 157 7.14 18.65 -18.28
N SER A 158 7.60 17.50 -17.81
CA SER A 158 8.92 17.36 -17.17
C SER A 158 9.41 15.90 -17.25
N THR A 159 10.72 15.71 -17.11
CA THR A 159 11.32 14.40 -16.87
C THR A 159 12.35 14.53 -15.76
N SER A 160 12.21 13.73 -14.71
CA SER A 160 13.15 13.64 -13.60
C SER A 160 13.71 12.22 -13.46
N PHE A 161 14.81 12.11 -12.72
CA PHE A 161 15.44 10.85 -12.36
C PHE A 161 15.60 10.80 -10.85
N GLU A 162 15.19 9.69 -10.27
CA GLU A 162 15.36 9.39 -8.85
C GLU A 162 16.18 8.10 -8.73
N THR A 163 17.12 8.06 -7.79
CA THR A 163 17.90 6.85 -7.50
C THR A 163 17.81 6.60 -6.00
N MET A 164 17.34 5.41 -5.64
CA MET A 164 17.14 5.06 -4.24
C MET A 164 17.30 3.57 -3.99
N ARG A 165 17.60 3.24 -2.73
CA ARG A 165 17.58 1.90 -2.17
C ARG A 165 16.34 1.80 -1.29
N LYS A 166 15.40 0.93 -1.68
CA LYS A 166 14.16 0.70 -0.93
C LYS A 166 14.21 -0.63 -0.20
N VAL A 167 14.27 -0.59 1.12
CA VAL A 167 14.30 -1.80 1.97
C VAL A 167 13.03 -1.86 2.81
N ARG A 168 12.22 -2.89 2.62
CA ARG A 168 11.06 -3.13 3.49
C ARG A 168 11.53 -3.57 4.87
N ILE A 169 11.20 -2.80 5.91
CA ILE A 169 11.59 -3.08 7.29
C ILE A 169 10.51 -3.82 8.08
N ASP A 170 9.23 -3.66 7.71
CA ASP A 170 8.12 -4.39 8.34
C ASP A 170 6.86 -4.36 7.47
N SER A 171 5.92 -5.25 7.76
CA SER A 171 4.60 -5.26 7.14
C SER A 171 3.54 -5.84 8.05
N LEU A 172 2.34 -5.28 7.98
CA LEU A 172 1.13 -5.76 8.62
C LEU A 172 0.09 -6.09 7.55
N THR A 173 -0.32 -7.37 7.47
CA THR A 173 -1.40 -7.81 6.59
C THR A 173 -2.68 -8.02 7.39
N VAL A 174 -3.78 -7.46 6.89
CA VAL A 174 -5.12 -7.53 7.47
C VAL A 174 -6.00 -8.29 6.49
N SER A 175 -6.56 -9.41 6.95
CA SER A 175 -7.51 -10.16 6.13
C SER A 175 -8.90 -9.57 6.29
N MET A 176 -9.57 -9.33 5.16
CA MET A 176 -10.85 -8.63 5.09
C MET A 176 -11.92 -9.55 4.44
N PRO A 177 -12.38 -10.60 5.15
CA PRO A 177 -13.23 -11.66 4.56
C PRO A 177 -14.60 -11.21 4.08
N HIS A 178 -15.04 -10.01 4.48
CA HIS A 178 -16.29 -9.41 4.01
C HIS A 178 -16.11 -8.52 2.77
N PHE A 179 -14.88 -8.40 2.30
CA PHE A 179 -14.47 -7.57 1.20
C PHE A 179 -13.74 -8.41 0.15
N LYS A 180 -13.59 -7.84 -1.05
CA LYS A 180 -12.96 -8.55 -2.19
C LYS A 180 -11.44 -8.59 -2.09
N TYR A 181 -10.86 -7.60 -1.44
CA TYR A 181 -9.42 -7.43 -1.31
C TYR A 181 -9.04 -7.39 0.17
N ASP A 182 -7.87 -7.93 0.48
CA ASP A 182 -7.16 -7.77 1.74
C ASP A 182 -6.30 -6.50 1.72
N LEU A 183 -5.75 -6.13 2.87
CA LEU A 183 -4.91 -4.94 3.04
C LEU A 183 -3.51 -5.35 3.50
N ARG A 184 -2.47 -4.80 2.89
CA ARG A 184 -1.11 -4.87 3.42
C ARG A 184 -0.57 -3.46 3.66
N ILE A 185 -0.22 -3.17 4.91
CA ILE A 185 0.48 -1.96 5.31
C ILE A 185 1.95 -2.30 5.41
N SER A 186 2.82 -1.59 4.71
CA SER A 186 4.27 -1.77 4.76
C SER A 186 4.97 -0.51 5.21
N ALA A 187 6.06 -0.69 5.96
CA ALA A 187 7.04 0.33 6.26
C ALA A 187 8.32 -0.01 5.51
N SER A 188 8.83 0.93 4.71
CA SER A 188 10.05 0.76 3.93
C SER A 188 10.97 1.96 4.15
N ILE A 189 12.28 1.73 4.23
CA ILE A 189 13.28 2.80 4.18
C ILE A 189 13.61 3.08 2.72
N GLU A 190 13.49 4.33 2.28
CA GLU A 190 13.86 4.80 0.95
C GLU A 190 15.06 5.74 1.04
N GLU A 191 16.26 5.17 1.03
CA GLU A 191 17.50 5.94 1.08
C GLU A 191 17.90 6.41 -0.33
N GLU A 192 18.07 7.72 -0.52
CA GLU A 192 18.73 8.25 -1.70
C GLU A 192 20.14 7.65 -1.83
N CYS A 193 20.51 7.22 -3.04
CA CYS A 193 21.84 6.66 -3.28
C CYS A 193 22.40 7.06 -4.64
N PHE A 194 23.68 6.78 -4.85
CA PHE A 194 24.36 7.10 -6.11
C PHE A 194 23.81 6.23 -7.25
N SER A 195 23.62 6.84 -8.41
CA SER A 195 23.30 6.10 -9.63
C SER A 195 24.35 5.03 -9.90
N PRO A 196 23.93 3.81 -10.27
CA PRO A 196 24.85 2.73 -10.59
C PRO A 196 25.73 3.08 -11.80
N ASP A 197 26.89 2.42 -11.91
CA ASP A 197 27.79 2.59 -13.08
C ASP A 197 26.99 2.34 -14.38
N GLN A 198 27.31 3.07 -15.45
CA GLN A 198 26.71 2.86 -16.78
C GLN A 198 26.87 1.42 -17.30
N LYS A 199 27.83 0.66 -16.76
CA LYS A 199 28.06 -0.76 -17.07
C LYS A 199 27.28 -1.73 -16.17
N ALA A 200 26.63 -1.24 -15.12
CA ALA A 200 25.83 -2.08 -14.24
C ALA A 200 24.69 -2.72 -15.03
N LYS A 201 24.47 -4.01 -14.77
CA LYS A 201 23.43 -4.77 -15.45
C LYS A 201 22.09 -4.52 -14.77
N VAL A 202 21.09 -4.11 -15.55
CA VAL A 202 19.70 -4.08 -15.12
C VAL A 202 19.20 -5.52 -14.95
N VAL A 203 18.68 -5.84 -13.78
CA VAL A 203 18.14 -7.18 -13.47
C VAL A 203 16.63 -7.27 -13.60
N GLU A 204 15.95 -6.15 -13.44
CA GLU A 204 14.49 -6.04 -13.55
C GLU A 204 14.14 -4.63 -14.07
N LYS A 205 13.04 -4.53 -14.82
CA LYS A 205 12.43 -3.24 -15.15
C LYS A 205 10.93 -3.31 -14.89
N ARG A 206 10.35 -2.18 -14.52
CA ARG A 206 8.89 -1.99 -14.47
C ARG A 206 8.51 -0.73 -15.20
N HIS A 207 7.45 -0.82 -15.99
CA HIS A 207 6.81 0.34 -16.60
C HIS A 207 5.48 0.59 -15.90
N LYS A 208 5.28 1.80 -15.38
CA LYS A 208 4.10 2.17 -14.63
C LYS A 208 3.43 3.38 -15.25
N GLU A 209 2.14 3.29 -15.50
CA GLU A 209 1.27 4.44 -15.74
C GLU A 209 0.51 4.72 -14.45
N ARG A 210 0.73 5.89 -13.84
CA ARG A 210 0.26 6.20 -12.49
C ARG A 210 -0.67 7.41 -12.49
N TYR A 211 -1.82 7.24 -11.85
CA TYR A 211 -2.78 8.29 -11.51
C TYR A 211 -2.77 8.49 -10.00
N SER A 212 -2.43 9.69 -9.56
CA SER A 212 -2.25 10.00 -8.14
C SER A 212 -3.27 11.03 -7.67
N TYR A 213 -3.82 10.82 -6.48
CA TYR A 213 -4.81 11.72 -5.87
C TYR A 213 -4.39 12.08 -4.45
N ARG A 214 -4.22 13.36 -4.16
CA ARG A 214 -3.81 13.84 -2.84
C ARG A 214 -5.02 14.22 -1.99
N ASP A 215 -5.13 13.66 -0.79
CA ASP A 215 -6.13 14.00 0.23
C ASP A 215 -5.40 14.40 1.52
N GLY A 216 -5.00 15.68 1.59
CA GLY A 216 -4.22 16.20 2.71
C GLY A 216 -2.84 15.54 2.84
N ASP A 217 -2.65 14.80 3.91
CA ASP A 217 -1.43 14.07 4.28
C ASP A 217 -1.29 12.71 3.59
N VAL A 218 -2.29 12.29 2.82
CA VAL A 218 -2.34 11.00 2.15
C VAL A 218 -2.34 11.17 0.63
N VAL A 219 -1.66 10.26 -0.08
CA VAL A 219 -1.74 10.14 -1.53
C VAL A 219 -2.27 8.76 -1.90
N TRP A 220 -3.20 8.72 -2.85
CA TRP A 220 -3.72 7.49 -3.45
C TRP A 220 -3.09 7.31 -4.82
N ASP A 221 -2.39 6.21 -5.02
CA ASP A 221 -1.73 5.87 -6.27
C ASP A 221 -2.41 4.69 -6.95
N LEU A 222 -2.93 4.92 -8.15
CA LEU A 222 -3.51 3.92 -9.01
C LEU A 222 -2.52 3.67 -10.16
N SER A 223 -1.87 2.51 -10.15
CA SER A 223 -0.83 2.17 -11.12
C SER A 223 -1.27 1.03 -12.03
N LEU A 224 -1.13 1.21 -13.34
CA LEU A 224 -1.04 0.12 -14.30
C LEU A 224 0.45 -0.23 -14.43
N VAL A 225 0.81 -1.47 -14.14
CA VAL A 225 2.20 -1.92 -14.09
C VAL A 225 2.43 -2.99 -15.15
N LYS A 226 3.56 -2.91 -15.86
CA LYS A 226 4.07 -3.96 -16.74
C LYS A 226 5.47 -4.31 -16.27
N ASP A 227 5.66 -5.57 -15.93
CA ASP A 227 6.97 -6.09 -15.54
C ASP A 227 7.74 -6.57 -16.77
N TRP A 228 9.03 -6.30 -16.77
CA TRP A 228 9.94 -6.78 -17.81
C TRP A 228 10.43 -8.18 -17.45
N VAL A 229 10.23 -9.12 -18.35
CA VAL A 229 10.73 -10.49 -18.19
C VAL A 229 11.93 -10.69 -19.10
N PRO A 230 13.12 -11.01 -18.55
CA PRO A 230 14.27 -11.38 -19.36
C PRO A 230 14.01 -12.71 -20.07
N GLU A 231 13.54 -12.68 -21.31
CA GLU A 231 13.40 -13.89 -22.10
C GLU A 231 14.77 -14.27 -22.71
N THR A 232 15.37 -15.35 -22.21
CA THR A 232 16.59 -15.91 -22.78
C THR A 232 16.22 -16.89 -23.90
N ARG A 233 16.03 -16.37 -25.11
CA ARG A 233 15.97 -17.20 -26.33
C ARG A 233 17.25 -17.04 -27.14
N ASP A 234 17.93 -18.16 -27.38
CA ASP A 234 19.03 -18.28 -28.36
C ASP A 234 20.13 -17.20 -28.25
N LYS A 235 20.54 -16.85 -27.03
CA LYS A 235 21.60 -15.86 -26.73
C LYS A 235 21.29 -14.41 -27.18
N THR A 236 20.08 -14.13 -27.66
CA THR A 236 19.56 -12.77 -27.87
C THR A 236 18.55 -12.45 -26.79
N VAL A 237 18.78 -11.39 -26.02
CA VAL A 237 17.80 -10.91 -25.04
C VAL A 237 16.80 -10.06 -25.80
N ALA A 238 15.64 -10.65 -26.14
CA ALA A 238 14.50 -9.87 -26.59
C ALA A 238 13.83 -9.26 -25.36
N GLU A 239 13.50 -7.97 -25.41
CA GLU A 239 12.72 -7.36 -24.33
C GLU A 239 11.26 -7.83 -24.45
N HIS A 240 10.82 -8.62 -23.48
CA HIS A 240 9.42 -9.03 -23.32
C HIS A 240 8.82 -8.32 -22.11
N TRP A 241 7.57 -7.88 -22.26
CA TRP A 241 6.78 -7.27 -21.19
C TRP A 241 5.60 -8.18 -20.93
N ASP A 242 5.35 -8.47 -19.65
CA ASP A 242 4.19 -9.26 -19.23
C ASP A 242 2.88 -8.49 -19.47
N ASP A 243 1.78 -9.23 -19.38
CA ASP A 243 0.45 -8.63 -19.34
C ASP A 243 0.36 -7.66 -18.16
N PRO A 244 -0.28 -6.48 -18.33
CA PRO A 244 -0.32 -5.49 -17.28
C PRO A 244 -1.17 -5.96 -16.10
N HIS A 245 -0.71 -5.66 -14.89
CA HIS A 245 -1.51 -5.75 -13.67
C HIS A 245 -1.81 -4.36 -13.10
N TYR A 246 -2.74 -4.32 -12.15
CA TYR A 246 -3.29 -3.07 -11.60
C TYR A 246 -3.07 -3.03 -10.11
N GLU A 247 -2.48 -1.95 -9.62
CA GLU A 247 -2.16 -1.77 -8.21
C GLU A 247 -2.88 -0.52 -7.67
N VAL A 248 -3.30 -0.60 -6.40
CA VAL A 248 -3.88 0.53 -5.65
C VAL A 248 -3.13 0.65 -4.34
N GLU A 249 -2.53 1.81 -4.14
CA GLU A 249 -1.66 2.13 -3.01
C GLU A 249 -2.17 3.40 -2.34
N MET A 250 -2.01 3.47 -1.02
CA MET A 250 -2.27 4.65 -0.22
C MET A 250 -1.02 4.95 0.60
N GLU A 251 -0.41 6.12 0.39
CA GLU A 251 0.84 6.53 1.01
C GLU A 251 0.60 7.66 2.02
N ILE A 252 1.26 7.58 3.19
CA ILE A 252 1.27 8.67 4.17
C ILE A 252 2.44 9.60 3.86
N THR A 253 2.16 10.76 3.26
CA THR A 253 3.16 11.74 2.83
C THR A 253 3.59 12.72 3.93
N ASP A 254 2.76 12.94 4.95
CA ASP A 254 3.13 13.69 6.15
C ASP A 254 2.90 12.83 7.40
N ARG A 255 4.01 12.42 8.03
CA ARG A 255 4.01 11.59 9.23
C ARG A 255 4.06 12.41 10.52
N GLN A 256 4.26 13.73 10.44
CA GLN A 256 4.36 14.59 11.61
C GLN A 256 3.12 14.51 12.52
N PRO A 257 1.87 14.48 11.99
CA PRO A 257 0.68 14.30 12.82
C PRO A 257 0.71 12.98 13.62
N LEU A 258 1.23 11.89 13.05
CA LEU A 258 1.39 10.61 13.75
C LEU A 258 2.42 10.70 14.88
N VAL A 259 3.55 11.38 14.64
CA VAL A 259 4.61 11.58 15.64
C VAL A 259 4.10 12.41 16.83
N GLU A 260 3.48 13.55 16.55
CA GLU A 260 2.93 14.43 17.58
C GLU A 260 1.87 13.73 18.43
N ARG A 261 1.03 12.93 17.77
CA ARG A 261 0.00 12.15 18.45
C ARG A 261 0.59 11.04 19.31
N ARG A 262 1.57 10.29 18.80
CA ARG A 262 2.29 9.28 19.59
C ARG A 262 2.90 9.91 20.84
N ALA A 263 3.54 11.08 20.70
CA ALA A 263 4.10 11.80 21.82
C ALA A 263 3.02 12.22 22.84
N ALA A 264 1.84 12.64 22.37
CA ALA A 264 0.71 12.95 23.25
C ALA A 264 0.18 11.72 24.01
N VAL A 265 0.05 10.58 23.34
CA VAL A 265 -0.36 9.30 23.95
C VAL A 265 0.66 8.88 25.02
N LEU A 266 1.95 8.91 24.70
CA LEU A 266 3.01 8.57 25.66
C LEU A 266 3.03 9.49 26.88
N ARG A 267 2.79 10.80 26.69
CA ARG A 267 2.64 11.75 27.81
C ARG A 267 1.42 11.44 28.68
N ALA A 268 0.28 11.10 28.09
CA ALA A 268 -0.92 10.72 28.84
C ALA A 268 -0.69 9.45 29.66
N LEU A 269 -0.04 8.43 29.07
CA LEU A 269 0.30 7.18 29.75
C LEU A 269 1.29 7.38 30.91
N ALA A 270 2.19 8.36 30.82
CA ALA A 270 3.16 8.65 31.89
C ALA A 270 2.54 9.34 33.12
N VAL A 271 1.39 10.00 32.97
CA VAL A 271 0.72 10.76 34.05
C VAL A 271 -0.26 9.89 34.85
N HIS A 272 -0.75 8.79 34.28
CA HIS A 272 -1.71 7.91 34.94
C HIS A 272 -1.01 6.64 35.47
N GLU A 273 -0.96 6.49 36.80
CA GLU A 273 -0.49 5.25 37.46
C GLU A 273 -1.39 4.04 37.16
N ASP A 274 -2.67 4.31 36.86
CA ASP A 274 -3.57 3.32 36.29
C ASP A 274 -3.41 3.31 34.77
N PRO A 275 -3.32 2.14 34.11
CA PRO A 275 -3.35 2.02 32.65
C PRO A 275 -4.74 2.41 32.13
N VAL A 276 -5.04 3.71 32.09
CA VAL A 276 -6.17 4.25 31.35
C VAL A 276 -5.83 4.08 29.86
N PRO A 277 -6.77 3.62 29.02
CA PRO A 277 -6.44 3.05 27.73
C PRO A 277 -5.83 4.14 26.85
N GLY A 278 -4.53 4.05 26.59
CA GLY A 278 -3.85 4.89 25.57
C GLY A 278 -4.54 4.85 24.21
N VAL A 279 -5.46 3.90 24.04
CA VAL A 279 -6.37 3.63 22.95
C VAL A 279 -7.39 4.76 22.68
N GLU A 280 -8.01 5.40 23.69
CA GLU A 280 -8.97 6.50 23.44
C GLU A 280 -8.27 7.74 22.85
N ALA A 281 -6.99 7.94 23.18
CA ALA A 281 -6.17 8.98 22.58
C ALA A 281 -5.73 8.64 21.14
N MET A 282 -5.84 7.39 20.66
CA MET A 282 -5.46 7.03 19.28
C MET A 282 -6.54 7.37 18.24
N GLN A 283 -7.80 7.52 18.69
CA GLN A 283 -8.98 7.60 17.83
C GLN A 283 -8.94 8.75 16.80
N GLY A 284 -8.46 9.93 17.18
CA GLY A 284 -8.49 11.12 16.30
C GLY A 284 -7.62 11.09 15.03
N VAL A 285 -6.65 10.18 14.92
CA VAL A 285 -5.73 10.08 13.75
C VAL A 285 -5.90 8.77 12.99
N VAL A 286 -6.22 7.71 13.73
CA VAL A 286 -6.59 6.42 13.15
C VAL A 286 -7.91 6.58 12.41
N ASP A 287 -8.90 7.28 12.98
CA ASP A 287 -10.24 7.39 12.38
C ASP A 287 -10.25 8.00 10.97
N PRO A 288 -9.54 9.10 10.63
CA PRO A 288 -9.55 9.61 9.26
C PRO A 288 -8.87 8.68 8.26
N LEU A 289 -7.70 8.13 8.60
CA LEU A 289 -6.96 7.20 7.74
C LEU A 289 -7.73 5.89 7.55
N PHE A 290 -8.39 5.40 8.59
CA PHE A 290 -9.23 4.22 8.51
C PHE A 290 -10.56 4.46 7.86
N ALA A 291 -11.20 5.61 8.08
CA ALA A 291 -12.40 5.97 7.36
C ALA A 291 -12.10 6.05 5.86
N ARG A 292 -10.94 6.58 5.49
CA ARG A 292 -10.39 6.58 4.13
C ARG A 292 -10.17 5.15 3.60
N LEU A 293 -9.41 4.31 4.33
CA LEU A 293 -9.17 2.91 3.96
C LEU A 293 -10.46 2.10 3.84
N ARG A 294 -11.35 2.21 4.82
CA ARG A 294 -12.65 1.52 4.83
C ARG A 294 -13.54 2.01 3.70
N ALA A 295 -13.58 3.32 3.45
CA ALA A 295 -14.30 3.85 2.29
C ALA A 295 -13.76 3.25 0.99
N LEU A 296 -12.43 3.16 0.82
CA LEU A 296 -11.81 2.54 -0.35
C LEU A 296 -12.29 1.10 -0.53
N VAL A 297 -12.16 0.27 0.51
CA VAL A 297 -12.51 -1.15 0.43
C VAL A 297 -14.02 -1.32 0.16
N CYS A 298 -14.86 -0.52 0.81
CA CYS A 298 -16.30 -0.53 0.59
C CYS A 298 -16.71 -0.18 -0.84
N LEU A 299 -16.06 0.81 -1.46
CA LEU A 299 -16.34 1.23 -2.85
C LEU A 299 -16.06 0.11 -3.86
N THR A 300 -15.10 -0.77 -3.60
CA THR A 300 -14.80 -1.93 -4.48
C THR A 300 -15.78 -3.10 -4.32
N SER A 301 -16.44 -3.22 -3.17
CA SER A 301 -17.27 -4.39 -2.85
C SER A 301 -18.69 -4.33 -3.43
N GLY A 302 -19.07 -3.23 -4.09
CA GLY A 302 -20.45 -2.97 -4.52
C GLY A 302 -21.46 -2.87 -3.36
N ARG A 303 -21.00 -2.97 -2.10
CA ARG A 303 -21.81 -2.76 -0.92
C ARG A 303 -21.83 -1.27 -0.64
N HIS A 304 -22.96 -0.63 -0.93
CA HIS A 304 -23.19 0.76 -0.56
C HIS A 304 -23.00 0.93 0.95
N VAL A 305 -21.98 1.70 1.34
CA VAL A 305 -21.93 2.29 2.68
C VAL A 305 -22.78 3.54 2.63
N LEU A 306 -23.92 3.47 3.30
CA LEU A 306 -24.68 4.63 3.76
C LEU A 306 -24.25 4.95 5.19
#